data_AF-A0AAW9MTA5-F1
#
_entry.id   AF-A0AAW9MTA5-F1
#
_cell.length_a   1.000
_cell.length_b   1.000
_cell.length_c   1.000
_cell.angle_alpha   90.00
_cell.angle_beta   90.00
_cell.angle_gamma   90.00
#
_symmetry.space_group_name_H-M   'P 1'
#
loop_
_entity.id
_entity.type
_entity.pdbx_description
1 polymer ?
#
loop_
_entity_poly.entity_id
_entity_poly.type
_entity_poly.pdbx_seq_one_letter_code
_entity_poly.pdbx_strand_id
1 'polypeptide(L)'
;MEKNKKKYSVSEGPLNVRKEASSDSELMGQLQTGDVIEALEEKEVAGEAWVKFSKDDLSGWVSVKYLSVDIGISPIATYKIVIPDLNVRKEPKTDSDVLTTLGYWQSVDVFEKITNENGEVWLKIKSAGSSDGFGYILSDMAVEE
;
A
#
# COMPACT_ATOMS: atom_id res chain seq x y z
N MET A 1 -11.58 15.73 18.43
CA MET A 1 -10.50 14.73 18.30
C MET A 1 -10.42 14.37 16.83
N GLU A 2 -9.49 14.98 16.11
CA GLU A 2 -9.25 14.70 14.70
C GLU A 2 -8.74 13.25 14.62
N LYS A 3 -9.51 12.36 14.00
CA LYS A 3 -9.00 11.04 13.65
C LYS A 3 -7.83 11.29 12.69
N ASN A 4 -6.66 10.74 12.98
CA ASN A 4 -5.53 10.76 12.04
C ASN A 4 -6.02 10.12 10.73
N LYS A 5 -6.39 10.95 9.76
CA LYS A 5 -6.86 10.47 8.47
C LYS A 5 -5.63 10.12 7.63
N LYS A 6 -5.64 8.91 7.10
CA LYS A 6 -4.57 8.37 6.26
C LYS A 6 -4.46 9.19 4.98
N LYS A 7 -3.24 9.61 4.64
CA LYS A 7 -2.99 10.36 3.42
C LYS A 7 -2.41 9.44 2.38
N TYR A 8 -2.79 9.68 1.13
CA TYR A 8 -2.25 8.99 -0.01
C TYR A 8 -1.70 10.00 -0.99
N SER A 9 -0.60 9.67 -1.64
CA SER A 9 -0.06 10.40 -2.78
C SER A 9 -0.18 9.53 -4.03
N VAL A 10 -0.51 10.10 -5.17
CA VAL A 10 -0.54 9.35 -6.43
C VAL A 10 0.89 8.96 -6.82
N SER A 11 1.19 7.67 -6.82
CA SER A 11 2.51 7.15 -7.24
C SER A 11 2.61 7.02 -8.76
N GLU A 12 1.51 6.62 -9.40
CA GLU A 12 1.43 6.42 -10.86
C GLU A 12 0.17 7.09 -11.42
N GLY A 13 0.35 8.20 -12.13
CA GLY A 13 -0.72 8.98 -12.74
C GLY A 13 -0.63 9.05 -14.27
N PRO A 14 -1.63 9.64 -14.95
CA PRO A 14 -2.86 10.20 -14.38
C PRO A 14 -3.82 9.11 -13.88
N LEU A 15 -4.29 9.27 -12.64
CA LEU A 15 -5.14 8.30 -11.94
C LEU A 15 -6.62 8.70 -12.07
N ASN A 16 -7.42 7.82 -12.66
CA ASN A 16 -8.85 8.04 -12.85
C ASN A 16 -9.62 8.03 -11.52
N VAL A 17 -10.39 9.09 -11.28
CA VAL A 17 -11.35 9.21 -10.18
C VAL A 17 -12.70 8.71 -10.65
N ARG A 18 -13.24 7.73 -9.95
CA ARG A 18 -14.44 6.97 -10.31
C ARG A 18 -15.57 7.27 -9.35
N LYS A 19 -16.82 7.28 -9.82
CA LYS A 19 -17.98 7.58 -8.97
C LYS A 19 -18.21 6.50 -7.90
N GLU A 20 -17.90 5.26 -8.25
CA GLU A 20 -17.98 4.10 -7.37
C GLU A 20 -16.64 3.34 -7.38
N ALA A 21 -16.47 2.41 -6.44
CA ALA A 21 -15.29 1.54 -6.36
C ALA A 21 -15.35 0.45 -7.45
N SER A 22 -15.30 0.88 -8.70
CA SER A 22 -15.33 0.05 -9.89
C SER A 22 -14.70 0.82 -11.06
N SER A 23 -13.89 0.11 -11.85
CA SER A 23 -13.28 0.60 -13.09
C SER A 23 -14.29 0.96 -14.17
N ASP A 24 -15.49 0.37 -14.13
CA ASP A 24 -16.58 0.58 -15.08
C ASP A 24 -17.51 1.74 -14.67
N SER A 25 -17.34 2.30 -13.46
CA SER A 25 -18.18 3.41 -13.01
C SER A 25 -17.81 4.73 -13.69
N GLU A 26 -18.73 5.69 -13.61
CA GLU A 26 -18.61 7.03 -14.20
C GLU A 26 -17.27 7.69 -13.82
N LEU A 27 -16.57 8.24 -14.82
CA LEU A 27 -15.33 8.97 -14.62
C LEU A 27 -15.65 10.39 -14.13
N MET A 28 -15.27 10.68 -12.89
CA MET A 28 -15.51 11.98 -12.25
C MET A 28 -14.37 12.98 -12.52
N GLY A 29 -13.17 12.49 -12.80
CA GLY A 29 -11.98 13.31 -13.03
C GLY A 29 -10.70 12.50 -12.98
N GLN A 30 -9.57 13.18 -12.84
CA GLN A 30 -8.25 12.55 -12.73
C GLN A 30 -7.38 13.26 -11.70
N LEU A 31 -6.54 12.51 -11.02
CA LEU A 31 -5.45 13.00 -10.20
C LEU A 31 -4.12 12.84 -10.94
N GLN A 32 -3.20 13.78 -10.76
CA GLN A 32 -1.86 13.73 -11.33
C GLN A 32 -0.89 13.04 -10.36
N THR A 33 0.23 12.52 -10.87
CA THR A 33 1.32 12.00 -10.02
C THR A 33 1.75 13.05 -8.99
N GLY A 34 1.88 12.63 -7.74
CA GLY A 34 2.20 13.50 -6.61
C GLY A 34 1.00 14.17 -5.95
N ASP A 35 -0.20 14.11 -6.53
CA ASP A 35 -1.40 14.64 -5.87
C ASP A 35 -1.66 13.90 -4.57
N VAL A 36 -1.88 14.68 -3.50
CA VAL A 36 -2.22 14.15 -2.19
C VAL A 36 -3.72 14.21 -1.95
N ILE A 37 -4.27 13.09 -1.51
CA ILE A 37 -5.66 12.94 -1.06
C ILE A 37 -5.71 12.43 0.37
N GLU A 38 -6.79 12.80 1.06
CA GLU A 38 -7.08 12.32 2.40
C GLU A 38 -8.18 11.25 2.34
N ALA A 39 -7.92 10.10 2.95
CA ALA A 39 -8.84 8.98 2.95
C ALA A 39 -10.08 9.30 3.79
N LEU A 40 -11.25 9.21 3.17
CA LEU A 40 -12.54 9.29 3.85
C LEU A 40 -13.12 7.91 4.13
N GLU A 41 -12.94 6.98 3.20
CA GLU A 41 -13.45 5.61 3.28
C GLU A 41 -12.51 4.69 2.50
N GLU A 42 -12.29 3.48 2.99
CA GLU A 42 -11.50 2.44 2.31
C GLU A 42 -12.35 1.18 2.23
N LYS A 43 -12.34 0.51 1.08
CA LYS A 43 -13.00 -0.78 0.91
C LYS A 43 -12.34 -1.63 -0.17
N GLU A 44 -12.59 -2.92 -0.09
CA GLU A 44 -12.17 -3.88 -1.09
C GLU A 44 -13.37 -4.36 -1.89
N VAL A 45 -13.26 -4.30 -3.21
CA VAL A 45 -14.30 -4.76 -4.15
C VAL A 45 -13.63 -5.65 -5.18
N ALA A 46 -14.11 -6.89 -5.32
CA ALA A 46 -13.56 -7.89 -6.25
C ALA A 46 -12.03 -8.12 -6.11
N GLY A 47 -11.50 -8.05 -4.88
CA GLY A 47 -10.07 -8.23 -4.59
C GLY A 47 -9.21 -6.99 -4.84
N GLU A 48 -9.80 -5.87 -5.27
CA GLU A 48 -9.10 -4.60 -5.45
C GLU A 48 -9.45 -3.62 -4.33
N ALA A 49 -8.44 -2.96 -3.78
CA ALA A 49 -8.60 -1.94 -2.77
C ALA A 49 -8.87 -0.56 -3.39
N TRP A 50 -9.87 0.13 -2.84
CA TRP A 50 -10.31 1.46 -3.27
C TRP A 50 -10.37 2.41 -2.08
N VAL A 51 -10.00 3.66 -2.32
CA VAL A 51 -10.14 4.75 -1.35
C VAL A 51 -11.04 5.84 -1.89
N LYS A 52 -11.98 6.29 -1.07
CA LYS A 52 -12.82 7.46 -1.32
C LYS A 52 -12.16 8.70 -0.75
N PHE A 53 -12.21 9.77 -1.50
CA PHE A 53 -11.76 11.09 -1.05
C PHE A 53 -12.73 12.19 -1.50
N SER A 54 -12.56 13.37 -0.93
CA SER A 54 -13.17 14.61 -1.40
C SER A 54 -12.13 15.72 -1.24
N LYS A 55 -11.79 16.40 -2.32
CA LYS A 55 -10.82 17.51 -2.34
C LYS A 55 -11.31 18.57 -3.32
N ASP A 56 -11.47 19.79 -2.84
CA ASP A 56 -12.05 20.90 -3.60
C ASP A 56 -13.40 20.47 -4.21
N ASP A 57 -13.55 20.57 -5.53
CA ASP A 57 -14.77 20.18 -6.26
C ASP A 57 -14.75 18.71 -6.77
N LEU A 58 -13.69 17.96 -6.49
CA LEU A 58 -13.51 16.58 -6.96
C LEU A 58 -13.71 15.58 -5.83
N SER A 59 -14.68 14.68 -6.00
CA SER A 59 -14.94 13.58 -5.06
C SER A 59 -15.18 12.28 -5.81
N GLY A 60 -14.74 11.18 -5.21
CA GLY A 60 -14.89 9.86 -5.80
C GLY A 60 -13.94 8.84 -5.21
N TRP A 61 -13.84 7.71 -5.90
CA TRP A 61 -13.03 6.55 -5.56
C TRP A 61 -11.83 6.45 -6.50
N VAL A 62 -10.69 6.07 -5.96
CA VAL A 62 -9.48 5.75 -6.72
C VAL A 62 -8.91 4.43 -6.23
N SER A 63 -8.26 3.70 -7.14
CA SER A 63 -7.63 2.43 -6.81
C SER A 63 -6.35 2.66 -6.01
N VAL A 64 -6.23 1.99 -4.87
CA VAL A 64 -5.07 2.08 -3.96
C VAL A 64 -3.80 1.53 -4.62
N LYS A 65 -3.94 0.69 -5.65
CA LYS A 65 -2.82 0.18 -6.45
C LYS A 65 -1.91 1.30 -6.99
N TYR A 66 -2.47 2.47 -7.29
CA TYR A 66 -1.76 3.61 -7.88
C TYR A 66 -1.45 4.71 -6.85
N LEU A 67 -1.54 4.37 -5.57
CA LEU A 67 -1.29 5.29 -4.46
C LEU A 67 -0.12 4.79 -3.60
N SER A 68 0.67 5.75 -3.12
CA SER A 68 1.63 5.56 -2.04
C SER A 68 1.06 6.15 -0.75
N VAL A 69 1.13 5.37 0.32
CA VAL A 69 0.61 5.79 1.61
C VAL A 69 1.61 6.68 2.36
N ASP A 70 1.11 7.81 2.85
CA ASP A 70 1.77 8.60 3.88
C ASP A 70 0.95 8.50 5.18
N ILE A 71 1.45 7.68 6.10
CA ILE A 71 0.85 7.50 7.42
C ILE A 71 1.60 8.29 8.51
N GLY A 72 2.53 9.17 8.15
CA GLY A 72 3.27 9.99 9.12
C GLY A 72 4.16 9.18 10.07
N ILE A 73 4.48 7.93 9.74
CA ILE A 73 5.49 7.15 10.46
C ILE A 73 6.80 7.13 9.68
N SER A 74 7.91 7.17 10.39
CA SER A 74 9.24 7.01 9.81
C SER A 74 9.61 5.53 9.77
N PRO A 75 10.43 5.10 8.79
CA PRO A 75 11.06 3.79 8.83
C PRO A 75 11.81 3.58 10.14
N ILE A 76 11.78 2.35 10.66
CA ILE A 76 12.58 1.94 11.82
C ILE A 76 13.93 1.35 11.43
N ALA A 77 14.05 0.88 10.18
CA ALA A 77 15.26 0.30 9.61
C ALA A 77 15.14 0.24 8.07
N THR A 78 16.28 0.07 7.40
CA THR A 78 16.33 -0.28 5.97
C THR A 78 16.90 -1.70 5.85
N TYR A 79 16.30 -2.50 4.99
CA TYR A 79 16.66 -3.89 4.76
C TYR A 79 16.96 -4.13 3.30
N LYS A 80 17.89 -5.05 3.02
CA LYS A 80 18.25 -5.46 1.68
C LYS A 80 17.79 -6.89 1.40
N ILE A 81 17.11 -7.10 0.28
CA ILE A 81 16.58 -8.41 -0.10
C ILE A 81 17.71 -9.33 -0.56
N VAL A 82 17.74 -10.56 -0.02
CA VAL A 82 18.80 -11.56 -0.27
C VAL A 82 18.32 -12.80 -1.04
N ILE A 83 17.16 -12.73 -1.69
CA ILE A 83 16.69 -13.75 -2.64
C ILE A 83 16.08 -13.09 -3.89
N PRO A 84 16.09 -13.74 -5.06
CA PRO A 84 15.31 -13.28 -6.20
C PRO A 84 13.80 -13.51 -5.98
N ASP A 85 12.99 -12.66 -6.61
CA ASP A 85 11.52 -12.79 -6.69
C ASP A 85 10.81 -13.00 -5.34
N LEU A 86 11.24 -12.26 -4.30
CA LEU A 86 10.63 -12.34 -2.96
C LEU A 86 9.20 -11.81 -2.99
N ASN A 87 8.24 -12.69 -2.67
CA ASN A 87 6.83 -12.32 -2.57
C ASN A 87 6.58 -11.35 -1.40
N VAL A 88 5.94 -10.23 -1.71
CA VAL A 88 5.33 -9.33 -0.73
C VAL A 88 3.89 -9.75 -0.51
N ARG A 89 3.51 -10.03 0.74
CA ARG A 89 2.21 -10.59 1.08
C ARG A 89 1.30 -9.58 1.76
N LYS A 90 -0.01 -9.79 1.64
CA LYS A 90 -1.04 -8.93 2.24
C LYS A 90 -1.12 -9.07 3.77
N GLU A 91 -0.79 -10.24 4.31
CA GLU A 91 -0.75 -10.53 5.75
C GLU A 91 0.56 -11.24 6.12
N PRO A 92 1.01 -11.20 7.39
CA PRO A 92 2.26 -11.81 7.85
C PRO A 92 2.17 -13.35 7.97
N LYS A 93 1.85 -14.01 6.86
CA LYS A 93 1.71 -15.47 6.74
C LYS A 93 1.93 -15.93 5.29
N THR A 94 2.43 -17.14 5.09
CA THR A 94 2.86 -17.65 3.78
C THR A 94 1.73 -18.04 2.82
N ASP A 95 0.49 -18.14 3.30
CA ASP A 95 -0.70 -18.47 2.52
C ASP A 95 -1.53 -17.22 2.15
N SER A 96 -1.09 -16.03 2.55
CA SER A 96 -1.73 -14.77 2.19
C SER A 96 -1.44 -14.38 0.73
N ASP A 97 -2.38 -13.63 0.14
CA ASP A 97 -2.30 -13.10 -1.21
C ASP A 97 -0.97 -12.37 -1.46
N VAL A 98 -0.40 -12.61 -2.64
CA VAL A 98 0.82 -11.94 -3.09
C VAL A 98 0.44 -10.63 -3.77
N LEU A 99 0.97 -9.52 -3.25
CA LEU A 99 0.73 -8.17 -3.76
C LEU A 99 1.69 -7.84 -4.92
N THR A 100 2.96 -8.17 -4.74
CA THR A 100 4.04 -7.93 -5.70
C THR A 100 5.27 -8.79 -5.37
N THR A 101 6.32 -8.70 -6.17
CA THR A 101 7.63 -9.32 -5.92
C THR A 101 8.74 -8.29 -5.81
N LEU A 102 9.75 -8.58 -5.01
CA LEU A 102 10.97 -7.79 -4.86
C LEU A 102 12.17 -8.52 -5.44
N GLY A 103 13.06 -7.74 -6.07
CA GLY A 103 14.27 -8.26 -6.69
C GLY A 103 15.43 -8.43 -5.71
N TYR A 104 16.42 -9.23 -6.13
CA TYR A 104 17.67 -9.40 -5.40
C TYR A 104 18.38 -8.05 -5.21
N TRP A 105 18.91 -7.80 -4.02
CA TRP A 105 19.59 -6.56 -3.62
C TRP A 105 18.73 -5.29 -3.60
N GLN A 106 17.42 -5.40 -3.77
CA GLN A 106 16.52 -4.26 -3.60
C GLN A 106 16.53 -3.84 -2.12
N SER A 107 16.66 -2.53 -1.86
CA SER A 107 16.50 -1.96 -0.51
C SER A 107 15.04 -1.62 -0.26
N VAL A 108 14.56 -1.92 0.95
CA VAL A 108 13.21 -1.62 1.42
C VAL A 108 13.24 -1.00 2.80
N ASP A 109 12.41 0.02 2.99
CA ASP A 109 12.19 0.62 4.31
C ASP A 109 11.21 -0.23 5.11
N VAL A 110 11.63 -0.62 6.32
CA VAL A 110 10.84 -1.39 7.27
C VAL A 110 10.24 -0.43 8.29
N PHE A 111 8.94 -0.60 8.55
CA PHE A 111 8.17 0.25 9.44
C PHE A 111 7.75 -0.46 10.72
N GLU A 112 7.67 -1.79 10.70
CA GLU A 112 7.27 -2.60 11.84
C GLU A 112 7.84 -4.02 11.68
N LYS A 113 8.19 -4.66 12.80
CA LYS A 113 8.54 -6.08 12.85
C LYS A 113 7.41 -6.79 13.60
N ILE A 114 6.78 -7.78 12.97
CA ILE A 114 5.63 -8.50 13.51
C ILE A 114 5.98 -9.98 13.63
N THR A 115 5.71 -10.59 14.78
CA THR A 115 5.82 -12.04 14.95
C THR A 115 4.43 -12.65 14.83
N ASN A 116 4.26 -13.60 13.92
CA ASN A 116 2.98 -14.29 13.76
C ASN A 116 2.80 -15.44 14.79
N GLU A 117 1.66 -16.10 14.76
CA GLU A 117 1.33 -17.21 15.68
C GLU A 117 2.28 -18.41 15.56
N ASN A 118 2.96 -18.56 14.42
CA ASN A 118 3.96 -19.61 14.19
C ASN A 118 5.36 -19.24 14.71
N GLY A 119 5.53 -18.04 15.26
CA GLY A 119 6.83 -17.54 15.72
C GLY A 119 7.73 -16.97 14.61
N GLU A 120 7.21 -16.85 13.38
CA GLU A 120 7.95 -16.28 12.25
C GLU A 120 7.94 -14.75 12.35
N VAL A 121 9.10 -14.12 12.09
CA VAL A 121 9.22 -12.66 12.08
C VAL A 121 9.03 -12.13 10.66
N TRP A 122 8.04 -11.25 10.52
CA TRP A 122 7.67 -10.57 9.29
C TRP A 122 8.00 -9.08 9.38
N LEU A 123 8.51 -8.53 8.28
CA LEU A 123 8.82 -7.11 8.14
C LEU A 123 7.69 -6.43 7.38
N LYS A 124 7.13 -5.38 7.97
CA LYS A 124 6.12 -4.53 7.34
C LYS A 124 6.80 -3.44 6.53
N ILE A 125 6.56 -3.44 5.23
CA ILE A 125 7.16 -2.52 4.26
C ILE A 125 6.06 -1.78 3.49
N LYS A 126 6.37 -0.61 2.92
CA LYS A 126 5.43 0.02 1.99
C LYS A 126 5.30 -0.84 0.73
N SER A 127 4.06 -1.14 0.34
CA SER A 127 3.78 -1.87 -0.90
C SER A 127 2.54 -1.30 -1.56
N ALA A 128 2.67 -1.01 -2.86
CA ALA A 128 1.51 -0.75 -3.70
C ALA A 128 0.62 -2.00 -3.76
N GLY A 129 -0.70 -1.80 -3.87
CA GLY A 129 -1.67 -2.88 -4.04
C GLY A 129 -2.32 -3.42 -2.77
N SER A 130 -1.82 -3.11 -1.57
CA SER A 130 -2.55 -3.37 -0.33
C SER A 130 -3.54 -2.26 0.00
N SER A 131 -4.68 -2.61 0.59
CA SER A 131 -5.63 -1.64 1.15
C SER A 131 -5.00 -0.78 2.25
N ASP A 132 -4.09 -1.34 3.03
CA ASP A 132 -3.41 -0.60 4.08
C ASP A 132 -2.17 0.18 3.56
N GLY A 133 -1.75 -0.03 2.32
CA GLY A 133 -0.53 0.53 1.73
C GLY A 133 0.75 -0.18 2.18
N PHE A 134 0.63 -1.30 2.89
CA PHE A 134 1.73 -2.10 3.39
C PHE A 134 1.69 -3.52 2.82
N GLY A 135 2.86 -4.13 2.80
CA GLY A 135 3.01 -5.56 2.59
C GLY A 135 3.97 -6.15 3.60
N TYR A 136 3.96 -7.47 3.68
CA TYR A 136 4.74 -8.23 4.63
C TYR A 136 5.71 -9.16 3.89
N ILE A 137 6.97 -9.14 4.30
CA ILE A 137 8.01 -10.07 3.84
C ILE A 137 8.60 -10.83 5.03
N LEU A 138 9.06 -12.06 4.83
CA LEU A 138 9.76 -12.81 5.87
C LEU A 138 11.12 -12.18 6.15
N SER A 139 11.43 -11.94 7.42
CA SER A 139 12.70 -11.33 7.82
C SER A 139 13.92 -12.16 7.43
N ASP A 140 13.81 -13.49 7.43
CA ASP A 140 14.89 -14.40 7.01
C ASP A 140 15.32 -14.22 5.54
N MET A 141 14.51 -13.53 4.73
CA MET A 141 14.77 -13.28 3.30
C MET A 141 15.40 -11.91 3.05
N ALA A 142 15.72 -11.16 4.11
CA ALA A 142 16.33 -9.85 4.04
C ALA A 142 17.35 -9.63 5.17
N VAL A 143 18.31 -8.74 4.96
CA VAL A 143 19.29 -8.35 5.98
C VAL A 143 19.18 -6.86 6.28
N GLU A 144 19.25 -6.48 7.55
CA GLU A 144 19.29 -5.07 7.96
C GLU A 144 20.61 -4.44 7.46
N GLU A 145 20.53 -3.24 6.86
CA GLU A 145 21.70 -2.49 6.37
C GLU A 145 22.47 -1.79 7.50
#